data_AF-A0A522YQI5-F1
#
_entry.id   AF-A0A522YQI5-F1
#
_cell.length_a   1.000
_cell.length_b   1.000
_cell.length_c   1.000
_cell.angle_alpha   90.00
_cell.angle_beta   90.00
_cell.angle_gamma   90.00
#
_symmetry.space_group_name_H-M   'P 1'
#
loop_
_entity.id
_entity.type
_entity.pdbx_description
1 polymer ?
#
loop_
_entity_poly.entity_id
_entity_poly.type
_entity_poly.pdbx_seq_one_letter_code
_entity_poly.pdbx_strand_id
1 'polypeptide(L)'
;TKIFLFGAFFVNIMFGLAVVDMVDNNSLGINNLSSLFSLPFVTPHSSDAAQTVISLIPSLTILLPPLLGVIGIRLALYVGLHSIVKVVTSYMYDSSQGKPKFLNYVSTIEAIIGIGIIWAGINMFFTEQIDYNTRYVIGGTLVAGFILVGFSIFDKIRSKILTHPIKRDVYIRVLVLIAIAIIVGSIMAVNNSIADTRKIEYLGPYTQQQITVNRYLGELDKVQINVNDVKLQSVSPNNIKSYIEKNHDILSSIRIWDWEAAFAKLKPEIGQRQYVEFDDNDILRFNKTMYWTASMKPVLPSTVSLENRWYNEHLVYTNIPNGFLTLDATTGQSIDSDKLFAQRSIYYGEGGLFSQTWSAYPTNRQTSAELNGAFYSGTGGIDVSPPLSWIFEPNFLLSYPADSVHVMRYKDVNSRMETLYPYFLYNMFGQNVDFYPVTDGKKTYWLIPLIVGFDTHSVPWS
;
A
#
# COMPACT_ATOMS: atom_id res chain seq x y z
N THR A 1 13.77 -20.26 -15.64
CA THR A 1 13.14 -20.82 -14.42
C THR A 1 13.74 -20.27 -13.13
N LYS A 2 15.07 -20.37 -12.91
CA LYS A 2 15.71 -19.79 -11.70
C LYS A 2 15.46 -18.28 -11.57
N ILE A 3 15.63 -17.51 -12.64
CA ILE A 3 15.39 -16.05 -12.64
C ILE A 3 13.93 -15.68 -12.30
N PHE A 4 12.94 -16.41 -12.84
CA PHE A 4 11.51 -16.19 -12.51
C PHE A 4 11.15 -16.62 -11.08
N LEU A 5 11.75 -17.71 -10.58
CA LEU A 5 11.54 -18.20 -9.22
C LEU A 5 12.13 -17.26 -8.17
N PHE A 6 13.35 -16.77 -8.43
CA PHE A 6 14.03 -15.84 -7.53
C PHE A 6 13.49 -14.41 -7.68
N GLY A 7 13.03 -14.01 -8.87
CA GLY A 7 12.40 -12.70 -9.09
C GLY A 7 11.19 -12.46 -8.20
N ALA A 8 10.36 -13.47 -7.95
CA ALA A 8 9.22 -13.37 -7.04
C ALA A 8 9.63 -13.15 -5.56
N PHE A 9 10.76 -13.70 -5.13
CA PHE A 9 11.32 -13.44 -3.79
C PHE A 9 11.96 -12.05 -3.69
N PHE A 10 12.73 -11.65 -4.70
CA PHE A 10 13.50 -10.41 -4.68
C PHE A 10 12.68 -9.14 -4.94
N VAL A 11 11.43 -9.27 -5.42
CA VAL A 11 10.51 -8.13 -5.57
C VAL A 11 9.85 -7.76 -4.23
N ASN A 12 9.65 -8.73 -3.32
CA ASN A 12 8.99 -8.46 -2.04
C ASN A 12 10.02 -8.09 -0.96
N ILE A 13 10.25 -6.79 -0.78
CA ILE A 13 11.18 -6.27 0.23
C ILE A 13 10.74 -6.59 1.66
N MET A 14 9.43 -6.65 1.92
CA MET A 14 8.92 -7.03 3.24
C MET A 14 9.31 -8.46 3.62
N PHE A 15 9.33 -9.37 2.66
CA PHE A 15 9.87 -10.71 2.87
C PHE A 15 11.37 -10.66 3.23
N GLY A 16 12.16 -9.85 2.50
CA GLY A 16 13.59 -9.69 2.78
C GLY A 16 13.85 -9.12 4.18
N LEU A 17 13.13 -8.07 4.56
CA LEU A 17 13.19 -7.47 5.90
C LEU A 17 12.80 -8.47 6.99
N ALA A 18 11.73 -9.24 6.76
CA ALA A 18 11.28 -10.29 7.68
C ALA A 18 12.31 -11.40 7.88
N VAL A 19 13.01 -11.80 6.82
CA VAL A 19 14.09 -12.79 6.91
C VAL A 19 15.27 -12.24 7.70
N VAL A 20 15.65 -10.98 7.49
CA VAL A 20 16.70 -10.32 8.29
C VAL A 20 16.30 -10.26 9.77
N ASP A 21 15.05 -9.84 10.05
CA ASP A 21 14.51 -9.76 11.40
C ASP A 21 14.54 -11.13 12.13
N MET A 22 14.21 -12.21 11.42
CA MET A 22 14.33 -13.57 11.95
C MET A 22 15.78 -14.00 12.21
N VAL A 23 16.72 -13.60 11.35
CA VAL A 23 18.16 -13.89 11.55
C VAL A 23 18.68 -13.21 12.80
N ASP A 24 18.12 -12.04 13.15
CA ASP A 24 18.41 -11.31 14.39
C ASP A 24 17.72 -11.92 15.63
N ASN A 25 17.16 -13.13 15.52
CA ASN A 25 16.43 -13.89 16.54
C ASN A 25 15.08 -13.29 16.97
N ASN A 26 14.48 -12.43 16.16
CA ASN A 26 13.11 -11.98 16.41
C ASN A 26 12.09 -13.04 15.95
N SER A 27 11.01 -13.19 16.72
CA SER A 27 9.96 -14.18 16.43
C SER A 27 8.82 -13.54 15.64
N LEU A 28 8.62 -14.01 14.41
CA LEU A 28 7.45 -13.66 13.59
C LEU A 28 6.23 -14.55 13.86
N GLY A 29 6.32 -15.47 14.84
CA GLY A 29 5.22 -16.36 15.23
C GLY A 29 5.20 -17.72 14.52
N ILE A 30 6.16 -18.01 13.63
CA ILE A 30 6.24 -19.26 12.84
C ILE A 30 6.13 -20.53 13.69
N ASN A 31 6.56 -20.50 14.95
CA ASN A 31 6.45 -21.61 15.88
C ASN A 31 5.01 -22.10 16.07
N ASN A 32 4.01 -21.23 15.89
CA ASN A 32 2.59 -21.56 16.02
C ASN A 32 1.94 -22.03 14.71
N LEU A 33 2.70 -22.15 13.61
CA LEU A 33 2.17 -22.49 12.29
C LEU A 33 1.46 -23.86 12.26
N SER A 34 1.94 -24.84 13.03
CA SER A 34 1.28 -26.15 13.12
C SER A 34 -0.14 -26.03 13.68
N SER A 35 -0.36 -25.11 14.62
CA SER A 35 -1.66 -24.89 15.24
C SER A 35 -2.67 -24.33 14.24
N LEU A 36 -2.22 -23.56 13.25
CA LEU A 36 -3.05 -23.03 12.16
C LEU A 36 -3.79 -24.15 11.40
N PHE A 37 -3.10 -25.25 11.08
CA PHE A 37 -3.68 -26.37 10.34
C PHE A 37 -4.78 -27.11 11.12
N SER A 38 -4.85 -26.93 12.43
CA SER A 38 -5.91 -27.51 13.26
C SER A 38 -7.17 -26.64 13.33
N LEU A 39 -7.05 -25.33 13.08
CA LEU A 39 -8.14 -24.37 13.29
C LEU A 39 -9.41 -24.69 12.50
N PRO A 40 -9.36 -25.10 11.22
CA PRO A 40 -10.58 -25.44 10.49
C PRO A 40 -11.33 -26.64 11.08
N PHE A 41 -10.63 -27.53 11.80
CA PHE A 41 -11.17 -28.81 12.25
C PHE A 41 -11.73 -28.78 13.67
N VAL A 42 -11.46 -27.71 14.43
CA VAL A 42 -11.89 -27.55 15.81
C VAL A 42 -12.80 -26.34 15.91
N THR A 43 -13.97 -26.50 16.53
CA THR A 43 -14.83 -25.36 16.83
C THR A 43 -14.16 -24.53 17.92
N PRO A 44 -13.86 -23.24 17.70
CA PRO A 44 -13.20 -22.43 18.71
C PRO A 44 -14.15 -22.22 19.89
N HIS A 45 -13.75 -22.60 21.10
CA HIS A 45 -14.59 -22.45 22.30
C HIS A 45 -14.22 -21.23 23.16
N SER A 46 -13.08 -20.59 22.87
CA SER A 46 -12.50 -19.46 23.58
C SER A 46 -11.77 -18.54 22.58
N SER A 47 -11.24 -17.41 23.05
CA SER A 47 -10.39 -16.51 22.24
C SER A 47 -8.97 -17.05 21.99
N ASP A 48 -8.64 -18.28 22.44
CA ASP A 48 -7.29 -18.85 22.30
C ASP A 48 -6.93 -19.10 20.82
N ALA A 49 -7.92 -19.43 19.99
CA ALA A 49 -7.74 -19.58 18.56
C ALA A 49 -7.36 -18.24 17.90
N ALA A 50 -8.04 -17.15 18.24
CA ALA A 50 -7.69 -15.80 17.80
C ALA A 50 -6.31 -15.40 18.30
N GLN A 51 -5.92 -15.70 19.54
CA GLN A 51 -4.58 -15.39 20.05
C GLN A 51 -3.48 -16.12 19.28
N THR A 52 -3.74 -17.38 18.88
CA THR A 52 -2.84 -18.14 18.01
C THR A 52 -2.68 -17.43 16.67
N VAL A 53 -3.78 -16.99 16.05
CA VAL A 53 -3.72 -16.24 14.78
C VAL A 53 -3.02 -14.90 14.95
N ILE A 54 -3.32 -14.16 16.01
CA ILE A 54 -2.70 -12.86 16.33
C ILE A 54 -1.18 -12.99 16.39
N SER A 55 -0.68 -14.03 17.06
CA SER A 55 0.76 -14.29 17.13
C SER A 55 1.40 -14.60 15.77
N LEU A 56 0.61 -15.13 14.83
CA LEU A 56 1.02 -15.51 13.48
C LEU A 56 0.87 -14.38 12.45
N ILE A 57 0.14 -13.29 12.76
CA ILE A 57 -0.14 -12.20 11.83
C ILE A 57 1.12 -11.72 11.09
N PRO A 58 2.27 -11.45 11.76
CA PRO A 58 3.47 -11.03 11.04
C PRO A 58 3.88 -12.05 9.98
N SER A 59 3.97 -13.33 10.33
CA SER A 59 4.29 -14.40 9.38
C SER A 59 3.26 -14.54 8.26
N LEU A 60 1.96 -14.42 8.58
CA LEU A 60 0.86 -14.60 7.64
C LEU A 60 0.74 -13.46 6.64
N THR A 61 1.24 -12.27 6.95
CA THR A 61 1.20 -11.10 6.06
C THR A 61 2.49 -10.93 5.25
N ILE A 62 3.67 -11.11 5.86
CA ILE A 62 4.96 -10.77 5.20
C ILE A 62 5.77 -11.98 4.74
N LEU A 63 5.56 -13.17 5.32
CA LEU A 63 6.44 -14.32 5.10
C LEU A 63 5.78 -15.46 4.30
N LEU A 64 4.59 -15.88 4.71
CA LEU A 64 3.89 -17.02 4.11
C LEU A 64 3.37 -16.75 2.70
N PRO A 65 2.71 -15.62 2.39
CA PRO A 65 2.22 -15.35 1.04
C PRO A 65 3.30 -15.45 -0.05
N PRO A 66 4.49 -14.83 0.09
CA PRO A 66 5.55 -14.98 -0.91
C PRO A 66 6.11 -16.40 -0.98
N LEU A 67 6.22 -17.13 0.14
CA LEU A 67 6.65 -18.54 0.13
C LEU A 67 5.66 -19.44 -0.61
N LEU A 68 4.36 -19.31 -0.31
CA LEU A 68 3.28 -20.02 -0.99
C LEU A 68 3.27 -19.66 -2.47
N GLY A 69 3.40 -18.38 -2.81
CA GLY A 69 3.49 -17.90 -4.19
C GLY A 69 4.62 -18.57 -4.98
N VAL A 70 5.82 -18.66 -4.39
CA VAL A 70 6.97 -19.28 -5.07
C VAL A 70 6.80 -20.79 -5.21
N ILE A 71 6.31 -21.47 -4.18
CA ILE A 71 6.01 -22.91 -4.26
C ILE A 71 4.95 -23.15 -5.36
N GLY A 72 3.90 -22.33 -5.41
CA GLY A 72 2.85 -22.38 -6.43
C GLY A 72 3.39 -22.16 -7.84
N ILE A 73 4.20 -21.12 -8.07
CA ILE A 73 4.86 -20.86 -9.36
C ILE A 73 5.77 -22.04 -9.74
N ARG A 74 6.52 -22.60 -8.79
CA ARG A 74 7.38 -23.75 -9.05
C ARG A 74 6.58 -24.97 -9.47
N LEU A 75 5.47 -25.26 -8.78
CA LEU A 75 4.56 -26.33 -9.15
C LEU A 75 3.97 -26.09 -10.54
N ALA A 76 3.47 -24.88 -10.82
CA ALA A 76 2.89 -24.54 -12.12
C ALA A 76 3.89 -24.71 -13.28
N LEU A 77 5.14 -24.24 -13.12
CA LEU A 77 6.16 -24.32 -14.16
C LEU A 77 6.76 -25.72 -14.30
N TYR A 78 7.18 -26.33 -13.19
CA TYR A 78 7.92 -27.59 -13.22
C TYR A 78 7.03 -28.82 -13.28
N VAL A 79 5.89 -28.81 -12.58
CA VAL A 79 4.95 -29.93 -12.61
C VAL A 79 3.93 -29.71 -13.72
N GLY A 80 3.37 -28.51 -13.86
CA GLY A 80 2.36 -28.22 -14.89
C GLY A 80 2.96 -28.10 -16.29
N LEU A 81 3.58 -26.96 -16.60
CA LEU A 81 4.02 -26.60 -17.95
C LEU A 81 5.02 -27.61 -18.52
N HIS A 82 6.05 -27.97 -17.75
CA HIS A 82 7.06 -28.93 -18.22
C HIS A 82 6.44 -30.30 -18.55
N SER A 83 5.51 -30.79 -17.72
CA SER A 83 4.84 -32.07 -17.99
C SER A 83 3.89 -31.98 -19.18
N ILE A 84 3.18 -30.86 -19.38
CA ILE A 84 2.34 -30.63 -20.55
C ILE A 84 3.19 -30.64 -21.82
N VAL A 85 4.29 -29.89 -21.86
CA VAL A 85 5.22 -29.86 -23.00
C VAL A 85 5.77 -31.26 -23.28
N LYS A 86 6.13 -32.01 -22.23
CA LYS A 86 6.57 -33.40 -22.36
C LYS A 86 5.49 -34.30 -22.96
N VAL A 87 4.23 -34.16 -22.51
CA VAL A 87 3.10 -34.91 -23.07
C VAL A 87 2.91 -34.58 -24.55
N VAL A 88 2.88 -33.30 -24.94
CA VAL A 88 2.71 -32.88 -26.33
C VAL A 88 3.85 -33.38 -27.22
N THR A 89 5.09 -33.20 -26.79
CA THR A 89 6.27 -33.65 -27.56
C THR A 89 6.31 -35.17 -27.69
N SER A 90 6.04 -35.92 -26.61
CA SER A 90 5.94 -37.38 -26.68
C SER A 90 4.78 -37.85 -27.56
N TYR A 91 3.63 -37.17 -27.54
CA TYR A 91 2.51 -37.45 -28.43
C TYR A 91 2.89 -37.27 -29.91
N MET A 92 3.55 -36.15 -30.27
CA MET A 92 3.99 -35.90 -31.65
C MET A 92 4.98 -36.97 -32.12
N TYR A 93 5.96 -37.31 -31.28
CA TYR A 93 6.94 -38.34 -31.58
C TYR A 93 6.29 -39.73 -31.74
N ASP A 94 5.50 -40.17 -30.76
CA ASP A 94 4.87 -41.49 -30.79
C ASP A 94 3.81 -41.61 -31.91
N SER A 95 3.14 -40.51 -32.26
CA SER A 95 2.20 -40.47 -33.40
C SER A 95 2.92 -40.58 -34.74
N SER A 96 4.10 -39.96 -34.88
CA SER A 96 4.96 -40.13 -36.08
C SER A 96 5.44 -41.57 -36.27
N GLN A 97 5.57 -42.33 -35.16
CA GLN A 97 5.95 -43.74 -35.13
C GLN A 97 4.74 -44.69 -35.16
N GLY A 98 3.51 -44.16 -35.26
CA GLY A 98 2.27 -44.93 -35.32
C GLY A 98 1.88 -45.66 -34.03
N LYS A 99 2.49 -45.33 -32.88
CA LYS A 99 2.26 -46.02 -31.59
C LYS A 99 1.94 -45.05 -30.44
N PRO A 100 0.87 -44.24 -30.53
CA PRO A 100 0.51 -43.29 -29.48
C PRO A 100 0.10 -43.97 -28.17
N LYS A 101 0.70 -43.56 -27.05
CA LYS A 101 0.42 -44.07 -25.70
C LYS A 101 -0.56 -43.18 -24.94
N PHE A 102 -1.79 -43.08 -25.43
CA PHE A 102 -2.84 -42.21 -24.87
C PHE A 102 -3.04 -42.34 -23.36
N LEU A 103 -2.99 -43.55 -22.81
CA LEU A 103 -3.15 -43.79 -21.37
C LEU A 103 -2.07 -43.08 -20.53
N ASN A 104 -0.82 -43.04 -21.02
CA ASN A 104 0.29 -42.37 -20.35
C ASN A 104 0.13 -40.83 -20.38
N TYR A 105 -0.41 -40.30 -21.48
CA TYR A 105 -0.68 -38.87 -21.62
C TYR A 105 -1.78 -38.42 -20.66
N VAL A 106 -2.90 -39.16 -20.64
CA VAL A 106 -4.03 -38.89 -19.74
C VAL A 106 -3.60 -38.99 -18.28
N SER A 107 -2.87 -40.04 -17.90
CA SER A 107 -2.30 -40.20 -16.55
C SER A 107 -1.45 -38.99 -16.15
N THR A 108 -0.60 -38.49 -17.03
CA THR A 108 0.26 -37.33 -16.72
C THR A 108 -0.57 -36.06 -16.51
N ILE A 109 -1.58 -35.82 -17.34
CA ILE A 109 -2.49 -34.67 -17.18
C ILE A 109 -3.32 -34.78 -15.89
N GLU A 110 -3.80 -35.98 -15.56
CA GLU A 110 -4.54 -36.24 -14.32
C GLU A 110 -3.69 -36.00 -13.06
N ALA A 111 -2.40 -36.37 -13.09
CA ALA A 111 -1.46 -36.03 -12.02
C ALA A 111 -1.32 -34.51 -11.84
N ILE A 112 -1.23 -33.75 -12.94
CA ILE A 112 -1.12 -32.29 -12.89
C ILE A 112 -2.36 -31.69 -12.24
N ILE A 113 -3.56 -32.13 -12.66
CA ILE A 113 -4.83 -31.68 -12.09
C ILE A 113 -4.92 -32.04 -10.61
N GLY A 114 -4.60 -33.28 -10.24
CA GLY A 114 -4.62 -33.74 -8.86
C GLY A 114 -3.67 -32.96 -7.96
N ILE A 115 -2.43 -32.70 -8.41
CA ILE A 115 -1.46 -31.88 -7.67
C ILE A 115 -1.96 -30.43 -7.54
N GLY A 116 -2.58 -29.87 -8.59
CA GLY A 116 -3.19 -28.55 -8.55
C GLY A 116 -4.31 -28.45 -7.51
N ILE A 117 -5.17 -29.47 -7.42
CA ILE A 117 -6.25 -29.55 -6.43
C ILE A 117 -5.70 -29.69 -5.01
N ILE A 118 -4.68 -30.53 -4.80
CA ILE A 118 -4.01 -30.63 -3.49
C ILE A 118 -3.40 -29.28 -3.10
N TRP A 119 -2.74 -28.60 -4.03
CA TRP A 119 -2.18 -27.27 -3.79
C TRP A 119 -3.26 -26.25 -3.42
N ALA A 120 -4.40 -26.25 -4.11
CA ALA A 120 -5.55 -25.41 -3.74
C ALA A 120 -6.06 -25.75 -2.32
N GLY A 121 -6.16 -27.03 -1.98
CA GLY A 121 -6.54 -27.48 -0.64
C GLY A 121 -5.58 -27.04 0.47
N ILE A 122 -4.27 -26.96 0.19
CA ILE A 122 -3.27 -26.41 1.12
C ILE A 122 -3.47 -24.90 1.32
N ASN A 123 -3.79 -24.16 0.25
CA ASN A 123 -4.03 -22.71 0.35
C ASN A 123 -5.33 -22.39 1.12
N MET A 124 -6.32 -23.29 1.14
CA MET A 124 -7.56 -23.12 1.91
C MET A 124 -7.35 -23.06 3.44
N PHE A 125 -6.15 -23.38 3.95
CA PHE A 125 -5.81 -23.13 5.36
C PHE A 125 -5.46 -21.67 5.67
N PHE A 126 -5.18 -20.86 4.65
CA PHE A 126 -4.75 -19.47 4.73
C PHE A 126 -5.80 -18.55 4.12
N THR A 127 -7.03 -18.62 4.63
CA THR A 127 -8.16 -17.82 4.14
C THR A 127 -8.72 -16.98 5.25
N GLU A 128 -9.15 -15.76 4.93
CA GLU A 128 -9.81 -14.86 5.88
C GLU A 128 -11.13 -15.43 6.46
N GLN A 129 -11.81 -16.32 5.74
CA GLN A 129 -13.10 -16.90 6.14
C GLN A 129 -12.98 -18.36 6.60
N ILE A 130 -12.99 -18.56 7.92
CA ILE A 130 -13.11 -19.90 8.54
C ILE A 130 -14.41 -20.01 9.32
N ASP A 131 -15.21 -21.02 8.99
CA ASP A 131 -16.50 -21.32 9.60
C ASP A 131 -16.66 -22.84 9.88
N TYR A 132 -17.86 -23.23 10.29
CA TYR A 132 -18.22 -24.62 10.61
C TYR A 132 -18.20 -25.57 9.40
N ASN A 133 -18.19 -25.05 8.16
CA ASN A 133 -18.12 -25.84 6.94
C ASN A 133 -16.71 -25.99 6.38
N THR A 134 -15.79 -25.08 6.72
CA THR A 134 -14.41 -25.04 6.18
C THR A 134 -13.71 -26.40 6.26
N ARG A 135 -13.88 -27.17 7.35
CA ARG A 135 -13.32 -28.54 7.47
C ARG A 135 -13.73 -29.49 6.36
N TYR A 136 -14.98 -29.42 5.90
CA TYR A 136 -15.50 -30.31 4.87
C TYR A 136 -15.02 -29.89 3.49
N VAL A 137 -14.90 -28.58 3.25
CA VAL A 137 -14.35 -28.05 2.00
C VAL A 137 -12.88 -28.45 1.86
N ILE A 138 -12.07 -28.20 2.89
CA ILE A 138 -10.64 -28.59 2.90
C ILE A 138 -10.49 -30.10 2.75
N GLY A 139 -11.20 -30.87 3.57
CA GLY A 139 -11.14 -32.33 3.54
C GLY A 139 -11.57 -32.89 2.18
N GLY A 140 -12.67 -32.39 1.62
CA GLY A 140 -13.20 -32.79 0.31
C GLY A 140 -12.24 -32.50 -0.84
N THR A 141 -11.68 -31.29 -0.88
CA THR A 141 -10.70 -30.88 -1.88
C THR A 141 -9.45 -31.74 -1.82
N LEU A 142 -8.89 -31.97 -0.61
CA LEU A 142 -7.70 -32.80 -0.44
C LEU A 142 -7.96 -34.26 -0.85
N VAL A 143 -9.09 -34.85 -0.43
CA VAL A 143 -9.47 -36.23 -0.80
C VAL A 143 -9.61 -36.37 -2.31
N ALA A 144 -10.28 -35.43 -2.98
CA ALA A 144 -10.41 -35.42 -4.43
C ALA A 144 -9.04 -35.33 -5.13
N GLY A 145 -8.15 -34.46 -4.65
CA GLY A 145 -6.79 -34.31 -5.16
C GLY A 145 -5.96 -35.59 -5.02
N PHE A 146 -5.94 -36.20 -3.83
CA PHE A 146 -5.21 -37.46 -3.59
C PHE A 146 -5.75 -38.62 -4.41
N ILE A 147 -7.08 -38.72 -4.61
CA ILE A 147 -7.68 -39.75 -5.44
C ILE A 147 -7.25 -39.62 -6.91
N LEU A 148 -7.21 -38.40 -7.45
CA LEU A 148 -6.73 -38.17 -8.82
C LEU A 148 -5.25 -38.52 -8.99
N VAL A 149 -4.41 -38.15 -8.02
CA VAL A 149 -3.00 -38.57 -8.01
C VAL A 149 -2.89 -40.09 -7.93
N GLY A 150 -3.72 -40.74 -7.11
CA GLY A 150 -3.80 -42.20 -7.03
C GLY A 150 -4.13 -42.85 -8.38
N PHE A 151 -5.20 -42.40 -9.04
CA PHE A 151 -5.56 -42.88 -10.39
C PHE A 151 -4.44 -42.68 -11.41
N SER A 152 -3.80 -41.51 -11.39
CA SER A 152 -2.66 -41.23 -12.26
C SER A 152 -1.51 -42.23 -12.04
N ILE A 153 -1.16 -42.54 -10.78
CA ILE A 153 -0.08 -43.50 -10.46
C ILE A 153 -0.45 -44.90 -10.97
N PHE A 154 -1.68 -45.37 -10.72
CA PHE A 154 -2.14 -46.67 -11.20
C PHE A 154 -2.11 -46.78 -12.72
N ASP A 155 -2.54 -45.73 -13.42
CA ASP A 155 -2.50 -45.72 -14.89
C ASP A 155 -1.10 -45.69 -15.44
N LYS A 156 -0.18 -44.97 -14.80
CA LYS A 156 1.23 -44.95 -15.20
C LYS A 156 1.90 -46.32 -15.08
N ILE A 157 1.44 -47.15 -14.14
CA ILE A 157 1.87 -48.54 -14.01
C ILE A 157 1.26 -49.38 -15.14
N ARG A 158 -0.04 -49.23 -15.40
CA ARG A 158 -0.77 -49.98 -16.45
C ARG A 158 -0.37 -49.57 -17.88
N SER A 159 0.05 -48.34 -18.09
CA SER A 159 0.46 -47.80 -19.40
C SER A 159 1.74 -48.42 -19.94
N LYS A 160 2.44 -49.23 -19.14
CA LYS A 160 3.54 -50.09 -19.61
C LYS A 160 3.03 -51.21 -20.52
N ILE A 161 1.76 -51.61 -20.37
CA ILE A 161 1.14 -52.74 -21.08
C ILE A 161 -0.02 -52.24 -21.97
N LEU A 162 -0.81 -51.27 -21.51
CA LEU A 162 -1.99 -50.75 -22.21
C LEU A 162 -1.72 -49.40 -22.87
N THR A 163 -2.21 -49.20 -24.10
CA THR A 163 -2.04 -47.94 -24.85
C THR A 163 -3.23 -46.98 -24.71
N HIS A 164 -4.45 -47.51 -24.58
CA HIS A 164 -5.68 -46.72 -24.47
C HIS A 164 -6.35 -46.88 -23.11
N PRO A 165 -7.00 -45.82 -22.58
CA PRO A 165 -7.83 -45.92 -21.40
C PRO A 165 -9.08 -46.77 -21.65
N ILE A 166 -9.42 -47.59 -20.67
CA ILE A 166 -10.64 -48.40 -20.68
C ILE A 166 -11.82 -47.48 -20.38
N LYS A 167 -12.88 -47.49 -21.20
CA LYS A 167 -14.06 -46.62 -21.03
C LYS A 167 -14.63 -46.68 -19.60
N ARG A 168 -14.72 -47.88 -19.02
CA ARG A 168 -15.19 -48.10 -17.64
C ARG A 168 -14.35 -47.33 -16.60
N ASP A 169 -13.03 -47.31 -16.75
CA ASP A 169 -12.14 -46.65 -15.79
C ASP A 169 -12.29 -45.11 -15.85
N VAL A 170 -12.60 -44.55 -17.02
CA VAL A 170 -12.90 -43.12 -17.17
C VAL A 170 -14.21 -42.77 -16.47
N TYR A 171 -15.26 -43.57 -16.66
CA TYR A 171 -16.55 -43.35 -15.96
C TYR A 171 -16.40 -43.43 -14.45
N ILE A 172 -15.63 -44.39 -13.93
CA ILE A 172 -15.40 -44.54 -12.49
C ILE A 172 -14.78 -43.26 -11.90
N ARG A 173 -13.78 -42.66 -12.56
CA ARG A 173 -13.11 -41.44 -12.05
C ARG A 173 -14.06 -40.26 -11.94
N VAL A 174 -14.82 -40.02 -13.01
CA VAL A 174 -15.79 -38.93 -13.06
C VAL A 174 -16.87 -39.15 -11.99
N LEU A 175 -17.39 -40.37 -11.86
CA LEU A 175 -18.37 -40.71 -10.84
C LEU A 175 -17.82 -40.58 -9.42
N VAL A 176 -16.55 -40.92 -9.18
CA VAL A 176 -15.92 -40.75 -7.86
C VAL A 176 -15.79 -39.28 -7.50
N LEU A 177 -15.35 -38.42 -8.42
CA LEU A 177 -15.29 -36.98 -8.16
C LEU A 177 -16.68 -36.37 -7.92
N ILE A 178 -17.66 -36.76 -8.73
CA ILE A 178 -19.06 -36.35 -8.53
C ILE A 178 -19.57 -36.84 -7.17
N ALA A 179 -19.27 -38.08 -6.78
CA ALA A 179 -19.68 -38.63 -5.50
C ALA A 179 -19.07 -37.85 -4.33
N ILE A 180 -17.78 -37.49 -4.40
CA ILE A 180 -17.13 -36.65 -3.37
C ILE A 180 -17.82 -35.29 -3.30
N ALA A 181 -18.05 -34.64 -4.43
CA ALA A 181 -18.72 -33.34 -4.48
C ALA A 181 -20.14 -33.40 -3.88
N ILE A 182 -20.91 -34.44 -4.21
CA ILE A 182 -22.25 -34.67 -3.66
C ILE A 182 -22.18 -34.92 -2.15
N ILE A 183 -21.27 -35.77 -1.67
CA ILE A 183 -21.12 -36.09 -0.24
C ILE A 183 -20.76 -34.82 0.54
N VAL A 184 -19.72 -34.10 0.11
CA VAL A 184 -19.25 -32.88 0.77
C VAL A 184 -20.34 -31.81 0.73
N GLY A 185 -20.95 -31.57 -0.44
CA GLY A 185 -22.02 -30.61 -0.60
C GLY A 185 -23.27 -30.94 0.23
N SER A 186 -23.63 -32.22 0.34
CA SER A 186 -24.77 -32.66 1.17
C SER A 186 -24.49 -32.44 2.65
N ILE A 187 -23.28 -32.76 3.12
CA ILE A 187 -22.88 -32.52 4.52
C ILE A 187 -22.92 -31.02 4.83
N MET A 188 -22.38 -30.19 3.95
CA MET A 188 -22.41 -28.73 4.10
C MET A 188 -23.85 -28.19 4.08
N ALA A 189 -24.72 -28.71 3.21
CA ALA A 189 -26.12 -28.31 3.15
C ALA A 189 -26.86 -28.68 4.45
N VAL A 190 -26.62 -29.88 4.99
CA VAL A 190 -27.17 -30.30 6.28
C VAL A 190 -26.66 -29.41 7.41
N ASN A 191 -25.35 -29.12 7.45
CA ASN A 191 -24.79 -28.23 8.46
C ASN A 191 -25.33 -26.82 8.36
N ASN A 192 -25.50 -26.28 7.16
CA ASN A 192 -26.15 -24.98 6.95
C ASN A 192 -27.58 -25.00 7.46
N SER A 193 -28.35 -26.05 7.16
CA SER A 193 -29.72 -26.17 7.66
C SER A 193 -29.78 -26.22 9.19
N ILE A 194 -28.84 -26.93 9.84
CA ILE A 194 -28.74 -26.93 11.31
C ILE A 194 -28.33 -25.55 11.82
N ALA A 195 -27.30 -24.95 11.22
CA ALA A 195 -26.79 -23.63 11.58
C ALA A 195 -27.86 -22.54 11.40
N ASP A 196 -28.73 -22.61 10.40
CA ASP A 196 -29.82 -21.66 10.22
C ASP A 196 -30.80 -21.69 11.42
N THR A 197 -31.04 -22.87 11.99
CA THR A 197 -31.87 -23.01 13.21
C THR A 197 -31.12 -22.69 14.50
N ARG A 198 -29.78 -22.84 14.52
CA ARG A 198 -28.91 -22.67 15.70
C ARG A 198 -27.77 -21.70 15.43
N LYS A 199 -28.10 -20.56 14.83
CA LYS A 199 -27.10 -19.65 14.22
C LYS A 199 -26.08 -19.13 15.21
N ILE A 200 -26.52 -18.80 16.42
CA ILE A 200 -25.63 -18.31 17.48
C ILE A 200 -24.65 -19.40 17.94
N GLU A 201 -25.11 -20.64 18.10
CA GLU A 201 -24.26 -21.75 18.55
C GLU A 201 -23.23 -22.15 17.48
N TYR A 202 -23.65 -22.19 16.21
CA TYR A 202 -22.80 -22.65 15.10
C TYR A 202 -21.87 -21.56 14.58
N LEU A 203 -22.35 -20.33 14.40
CA LEU A 203 -21.58 -19.24 13.81
C LEU A 203 -20.96 -18.32 14.87
N GLY A 204 -21.60 -18.17 16.03
CA GLY A 204 -21.17 -17.26 17.10
C GLY A 204 -19.70 -17.42 17.50
N PRO A 205 -19.18 -18.64 17.69
CA PRO A 205 -17.78 -18.80 18.08
C PRO A 205 -16.79 -18.32 17.00
N TYR A 206 -17.11 -18.50 15.72
CA TYR A 206 -16.29 -18.00 14.60
C TYR A 206 -16.40 -16.49 14.45
N THR A 207 -17.60 -15.91 14.58
CA THR A 207 -17.80 -14.46 14.62
C THR A 207 -17.04 -13.81 15.79
N GLN A 208 -16.99 -14.47 16.95
CA GLN A 208 -16.21 -13.98 18.08
C GLN A 208 -14.70 -13.97 17.78
N GLN A 209 -14.16 -14.98 17.09
CA GLN A 209 -12.77 -14.96 16.65
C GLN A 209 -12.53 -13.81 15.67
N GLN A 210 -13.43 -13.63 14.69
CA GLN A 210 -13.35 -12.54 13.72
C GLN A 210 -13.34 -11.16 14.37
N ILE A 211 -14.24 -10.92 15.32
CA ILE A 211 -14.24 -9.68 16.10
C ILE A 211 -12.91 -9.50 16.84
N THR A 212 -12.38 -10.57 17.45
CA THR A 212 -11.14 -10.50 18.24
C THR A 212 -9.93 -10.17 17.36
N VAL A 213 -9.76 -10.87 16.22
CA VAL A 213 -8.66 -10.63 15.27
C VAL A 213 -8.78 -9.23 14.66
N ASN A 214 -9.98 -8.82 14.25
CA ASN A 214 -10.21 -7.48 13.68
C ASN A 214 -9.97 -6.34 14.68
N ARG A 215 -10.38 -6.51 15.95
CA ARG A 215 -10.08 -5.54 17.01
C ARG A 215 -8.58 -5.38 17.23
N TYR A 216 -7.83 -6.48 17.17
CA TYR A 216 -6.37 -6.45 17.25
C TYR A 216 -5.76 -5.73 16.05
N LEU A 217 -6.16 -6.10 14.82
CA LEU A 217 -5.66 -5.49 13.58
C LEU A 217 -5.95 -3.99 13.50
N GLY A 218 -7.15 -3.57 13.92
CA GLY A 218 -7.54 -2.16 13.97
C GLY A 218 -7.03 -1.42 15.22
N GLU A 219 -6.24 -2.08 16.07
CA GLU A 219 -5.78 -1.58 17.37
C GLU A 219 -6.91 -0.97 18.23
N LEU A 220 -8.13 -1.47 18.08
CA LEU A 220 -9.33 -0.91 18.72
C LEU A 220 -9.27 -1.02 20.24
N ASP A 221 -8.48 -1.97 20.77
CA ASP A 221 -8.24 -2.11 22.20
C ASP A 221 -7.31 -1.01 22.76
N LYS A 222 -6.59 -0.29 21.90
CA LYS A 222 -5.79 0.90 22.27
C LYS A 222 -6.62 2.20 22.22
N VAL A 223 -7.84 2.15 21.69
CA VAL A 223 -8.71 3.33 21.59
C VAL A 223 -9.31 3.64 22.95
N GLN A 224 -8.89 4.74 23.56
CA GLN A 224 -9.51 5.26 24.78
C GLN A 224 -10.71 6.14 24.44
N ILE A 225 -11.91 5.70 24.82
CA ILE A 225 -13.14 6.47 24.66
C ILE A 225 -13.32 7.38 25.89
N ASN A 226 -13.12 8.68 25.70
CA ASN A 226 -13.42 9.70 26.72
C ASN A 226 -14.72 10.42 26.35
N VAL A 227 -15.79 10.17 27.10
CA VAL A 227 -17.08 10.86 26.91
C VAL A 227 -17.04 12.19 27.67
N ASN A 228 -16.81 13.29 26.95
CA ASN A 228 -16.87 14.64 27.52
C ASN A 228 -18.31 15.18 27.48
N ASP A 229 -19.02 15.13 28.61
CA ASP A 229 -20.31 15.82 28.80
C ASP A 229 -20.06 17.29 29.17
N VAL A 230 -19.87 18.14 28.15
CA VAL A 230 -19.61 19.57 28.34
C VAL A 230 -20.90 20.28 28.78
N LYS A 231 -21.10 20.40 30.10
CA LYS A 231 -22.19 21.20 30.66
C LYS A 231 -21.80 22.67 30.66
N LEU A 232 -22.49 23.47 29.84
CA LEU A 232 -22.33 24.92 29.84
C LEU A 232 -22.92 25.51 31.14
N GLN A 233 -22.04 25.98 32.02
CA GLN A 233 -22.46 26.76 33.20
C GLN A 233 -22.51 28.24 32.82
N SER A 234 -23.63 28.91 33.11
CA SER A 234 -23.76 30.34 32.83
C SER A 234 -22.91 31.14 33.82
N VAL A 235 -22.11 32.07 33.29
CA VAL A 235 -21.33 33.01 34.09
C VAL A 235 -22.11 34.33 34.16
N SER A 236 -22.33 34.85 35.38
CA SER A 236 -22.96 36.17 35.57
C SER A 236 -22.13 37.26 34.88
N PRO A 237 -22.75 38.25 34.20
CA PRO A 237 -22.05 39.32 33.50
C PRO A 237 -20.99 40.04 34.35
N ASN A 238 -21.26 40.23 35.64
CA ASN A 238 -20.35 40.91 36.57
C ASN A 238 -19.06 40.10 36.85
N ASN A 239 -19.10 38.79 36.67
CA ASN A 239 -17.98 37.88 36.94
C ASN A 239 -17.18 37.53 35.67
N ILE A 240 -17.62 37.96 34.48
CA ILE A 240 -16.98 37.60 33.20
C ILE A 240 -15.50 38.02 33.19
N LYS A 241 -15.16 39.25 33.61
CA LYS A 241 -13.76 39.72 33.60
C LYS A 241 -12.85 38.86 34.48
N SER A 242 -13.27 38.63 35.73
CA SER A 242 -12.53 37.78 36.66
C SER A 242 -12.44 36.33 36.16
N TYR A 243 -13.49 35.82 35.52
CA TYR A 243 -13.49 34.50 34.92
C TYR A 243 -12.53 34.39 33.72
N ILE A 244 -12.45 35.41 32.88
CA ILE A 244 -11.50 35.49 31.77
C ILE A 244 -10.06 35.51 32.29
N GLU A 245 -9.78 36.35 33.29
CA GLU A 245 -8.43 36.45 33.88
C GLU A 245 -8.01 35.13 34.53
N LYS A 246 -8.93 34.47 35.27
CA LYS A 246 -8.66 33.21 35.95
C LYS A 246 -8.38 32.05 34.98
N ASN A 247 -8.97 32.07 33.80
CA ASN A 247 -8.82 31.02 32.77
C ASN A 247 -8.04 31.54 31.55
N HIS A 248 -7.24 32.59 31.72
CA HIS A 248 -6.55 33.24 30.60
C HIS A 248 -5.62 32.27 29.88
N ASP A 249 -4.97 31.37 30.60
CA ASP A 249 -4.13 30.31 30.06
C ASP A 249 -4.86 29.41 29.05
N ILE A 250 -6.11 29.07 29.32
CA ILE A 250 -6.94 28.27 28.40
C ILE A 250 -7.47 29.15 27.28
N LEU A 251 -8.10 30.29 27.62
CA LEU A 251 -8.77 31.17 26.65
C LEU A 251 -7.80 31.75 25.61
N SER A 252 -6.56 32.03 26.00
CA SER A 252 -5.49 32.49 25.10
C SER A 252 -4.95 31.40 24.18
N SER A 253 -5.34 30.15 24.40
CA SER A 253 -5.05 29.01 23.52
C SER A 253 -6.29 28.55 22.75
N ILE A 254 -7.46 29.18 22.91
CA ILE A 254 -8.65 28.81 22.14
C ILE A 254 -8.59 29.44 20.75
N ARG A 255 -8.88 28.62 19.75
CA ARG A 255 -9.04 29.04 18.37
C ARG A 255 -10.40 29.67 18.16
N ILE A 256 -10.43 30.90 17.65
CA ILE A 256 -11.67 31.63 17.32
C ILE A 256 -11.97 31.57 15.82
N TRP A 257 -10.97 31.29 14.99
CA TRP A 257 -11.07 31.27 13.52
C TRP A 257 -11.04 29.83 13.01
N ASP A 258 -12.00 29.45 12.16
CA ASP A 258 -11.94 28.21 11.38
C ASP A 258 -10.98 28.35 10.19
N TRP A 259 -10.81 27.25 9.45
CA TRP A 259 -9.89 27.17 8.31
C TRP A 259 -10.25 28.20 7.23
N GLU A 260 -11.54 28.32 6.87
CA GLU A 260 -12.02 29.22 5.81
C GLU A 260 -11.84 30.70 6.20
N ALA A 261 -12.19 31.05 7.43
CA ALA A 261 -12.10 32.43 7.92
C ALA A 261 -10.64 32.88 8.10
N ALA A 262 -9.76 31.99 8.55
CA ALA A 262 -8.33 32.27 8.62
C ALA A 262 -7.73 32.48 7.22
N PHE A 263 -8.08 31.62 6.27
CA PHE A 263 -7.64 31.74 4.88
C PHE A 263 -8.12 33.04 4.23
N ALA A 264 -9.39 33.39 4.42
CA ALA A 264 -9.96 34.64 3.92
C ALA A 264 -9.25 35.87 4.50
N LYS A 265 -8.75 35.79 5.74
CA LYS A 265 -8.02 36.86 6.40
C LYS A 265 -6.56 36.99 5.94
N LEU A 266 -5.93 35.87 5.58
CA LEU A 266 -4.56 35.84 5.06
C LEU A 266 -4.48 36.24 3.57
N LYS A 267 -5.54 36.02 2.78
CA LYS A 267 -5.54 36.29 1.33
C LYS A 267 -5.20 37.74 0.93
N PRO A 268 -5.71 38.78 1.63
CA PRO A 268 -5.33 40.15 1.36
C PRO A 268 -3.84 40.46 1.60
N GLU A 269 -3.17 39.72 2.49
CA GLU A 269 -1.74 39.92 2.83
C GLU A 269 -0.81 39.57 1.66
N ILE A 270 -1.26 38.77 0.68
CA ILE A 270 -0.53 38.52 -0.58
C ILE A 270 -0.38 39.81 -1.40
N GLY A 271 -1.34 40.74 -1.26
CA GLY A 271 -1.43 41.96 -2.05
C GLY A 271 -1.80 41.71 -3.52
N GLN A 272 -1.41 42.63 -4.40
CA GLN A 272 -1.74 42.58 -5.84
C GLN A 272 -0.84 41.65 -6.67
N ARG A 273 -0.15 40.68 -6.03
CA ARG A 273 0.76 39.76 -6.71
C ARG A 273 -0.03 38.67 -7.42
N GLN A 274 -0.26 38.82 -8.72
CA GLN A 274 -1.01 37.86 -9.53
C GLN A 274 -0.30 36.51 -9.74
N TYR A 275 0.99 36.42 -9.40
CA TYR A 275 1.79 35.20 -9.55
C TYR A 275 1.91 34.39 -8.24
N VAL A 276 1.12 34.72 -7.22
CA VAL A 276 1.16 34.06 -5.91
C VAL A 276 -0.24 33.65 -5.49
N GLU A 277 -0.37 32.42 -5.03
CA GLU A 277 -1.57 31.87 -4.40
C GLU A 277 -1.19 31.14 -3.12
N PHE A 278 -2.16 30.68 -2.33
CA PHE A 278 -1.92 29.74 -1.24
C PHE A 278 -2.12 28.32 -1.72
N ASP A 279 -1.30 27.41 -1.20
CA ASP A 279 -1.49 25.98 -1.43
C ASP A 279 -2.38 25.37 -0.36
N ASP A 280 -2.01 25.57 0.89
CA ASP A 280 -2.77 25.10 2.05
C ASP A 280 -2.62 26.05 3.25
N ASN A 281 -3.54 25.94 4.21
CA ASN A 281 -3.54 26.64 5.47
C ASN A 281 -3.66 25.66 6.64
N ASP A 282 -2.62 25.63 7.46
CA ASP A 282 -2.46 24.63 8.50
C ASP A 282 -2.23 25.24 9.87
N ILE A 283 -2.44 24.43 10.91
CA ILE A 283 -2.29 24.90 12.29
C ILE A 283 -0.90 24.53 12.82
N LEU A 284 -0.13 25.55 13.16
CA LEU A 284 1.14 25.39 13.86
C LEU A 284 0.99 25.81 15.33
N ARG A 285 1.72 25.13 16.21
CA ARG A 285 1.78 25.44 17.64
C ARG A 285 3.19 25.85 18.03
N PHE A 286 3.35 27.07 18.50
CA PHE A 286 4.62 27.57 19.03
C PHE A 286 4.39 28.15 20.43
N ASN A 287 5.22 27.73 21.38
CA ASN A 287 5.24 28.27 22.75
C ASN A 287 3.83 28.37 23.42
N LYS A 288 3.01 27.32 23.28
CA LYS A 288 1.61 27.23 23.78
C LYS A 288 0.59 28.15 23.08
N THR A 289 0.99 28.86 22.05
CA THR A 289 0.09 29.64 21.18
C THR A 289 -0.16 28.88 19.87
N MET A 290 -1.37 29.02 19.33
CA MET A 290 -1.77 28.43 18.06
C MET A 290 -1.78 29.48 16.96
N TYR A 291 -1.31 29.09 15.79
CA TYR A 291 -1.22 29.95 14.62
C TYR A 291 -1.77 29.23 13.40
N TRP A 292 -2.53 29.94 12.58
CA TRP A 292 -2.86 29.53 11.22
C TRP A 292 -1.74 29.97 10.30
N THR A 293 -1.15 29.04 9.57
CA THR A 293 -0.01 29.28 8.69
C THR A 293 -0.38 28.84 7.29
N ALA A 294 -0.48 29.80 6.37
CA ALA A 294 -0.74 29.52 4.97
C ALA A 294 0.57 29.44 4.19
N SER A 295 0.77 28.31 3.52
CA SER A 295 1.89 28.13 2.59
C SER A 295 1.56 28.80 1.27
N MET A 296 2.48 29.65 0.79
CA MET A 296 2.33 30.34 -0.49
C MET A 296 2.96 29.51 -1.60
N LYS A 297 2.29 29.44 -2.74
CA LYS A 297 2.80 28.81 -3.97
C LYS A 297 2.87 29.81 -5.12
N PRO A 298 3.94 29.77 -5.93
CA PRO A 298 3.97 30.52 -7.18
C PRO A 298 2.97 29.93 -8.18
N VAL A 299 2.24 30.78 -8.89
CA VAL A 299 1.30 30.40 -9.96
C VAL A 299 1.59 31.20 -11.22
N LEU A 300 1.48 30.57 -12.40
CA LEU A 300 1.66 31.29 -13.65
C LEU A 300 0.40 32.12 -13.95
N PRO A 301 0.50 33.47 -14.04
CA PRO A 301 -0.67 34.29 -14.31
C PRO A 301 -1.30 33.95 -15.66
N SER A 302 -2.64 34.00 -15.74
CA SER A 302 -3.38 33.78 -16.99
C SER A 302 -3.08 34.80 -18.10
N THR A 303 -2.46 35.92 -17.74
CA THR A 303 -2.02 36.99 -18.66
C THR A 303 -0.73 36.67 -19.41
N VAL A 304 0.01 35.61 -19.03
CA VAL A 304 1.23 35.19 -19.72
C VAL A 304 0.89 34.61 -21.09
N SER A 305 1.47 35.18 -22.15
CA SER A 305 1.27 34.70 -23.52
C SER A 305 1.80 33.28 -23.72
N LEU A 306 1.17 32.53 -24.62
CA LEU A 306 1.49 31.11 -24.86
C LEU A 306 2.96 30.91 -25.26
N GLU A 307 3.53 31.83 -26.04
CA GLU A 307 4.93 31.81 -26.48
C GLU A 307 5.94 31.93 -25.31
N ASN A 308 5.57 32.62 -24.23
CA ASN A 308 6.44 32.84 -23.06
C ASN A 308 6.24 31.79 -21.96
N ARG A 309 5.21 30.94 -22.08
CA ARG A 309 4.85 29.96 -21.05
C ARG A 309 5.99 28.97 -20.80
N TRP A 310 6.53 28.36 -21.86
CA TRP A 310 7.59 27.36 -21.74
C TRP A 310 8.83 27.92 -21.02
N TYR A 311 9.27 29.12 -21.41
CA TYR A 311 10.42 29.78 -20.80
C TYR A 311 10.21 30.07 -19.31
N ASN A 312 9.02 30.57 -18.94
CA ASN A 312 8.69 30.88 -17.55
C ASN A 312 8.51 29.63 -16.68
N GLU A 313 8.09 28.51 -17.26
CA GLU A 313 7.93 27.24 -16.55
C GLU A 313 9.26 26.50 -16.36
N HIS A 314 10.17 26.61 -17.33
CA HIS A 314 11.37 25.76 -17.39
C HIS A 314 12.68 26.49 -17.18
N LEU A 315 12.84 27.76 -17.59
CA LEU A 315 14.13 28.46 -17.55
C LEU A 315 14.19 29.61 -16.54
N VAL A 316 13.04 30.08 -16.06
CA VAL A 316 12.97 31.12 -15.02
C VAL A 316 12.44 30.53 -13.72
N TYR A 317 13.22 30.70 -12.66
CA TYR A 317 12.78 30.34 -11.32
C TYR A 317 12.00 31.50 -10.71
N THR A 318 10.68 31.46 -10.86
CA THR A 318 9.81 32.27 -10.01
C THR A 318 9.81 31.66 -8.62
N ASN A 319 10.06 32.52 -7.64
CA ASN A 319 10.03 32.17 -6.24
C ASN A 319 9.19 33.18 -5.45
N ILE A 320 8.79 32.75 -4.27
CA ILE A 320 8.23 33.62 -3.24
C ILE A 320 9.26 33.68 -2.12
N PRO A 321 9.88 34.83 -1.84
CA PRO A 321 10.95 34.95 -0.84
C PRO A 321 10.53 34.48 0.56
N ASN A 322 9.30 34.83 0.96
CA ASN A 322 8.71 34.43 2.23
C ASN A 322 7.60 33.42 1.95
N GLY A 323 7.91 32.14 2.12
CA GLY A 323 6.99 31.05 1.77
C GLY A 323 5.72 30.96 2.61
N PHE A 324 5.64 31.63 3.77
CA PHE A 324 4.53 31.44 4.71
C PHE A 324 3.99 32.74 5.27
N LEU A 325 2.67 32.83 5.35
CA LEU A 325 1.97 33.89 6.08
C LEU A 325 1.29 33.31 7.32
N THR A 326 1.38 34.03 8.43
CA THR A 326 0.91 33.51 9.73
C THR A 326 -0.11 34.44 10.37
N LEU A 327 -1.15 33.84 10.94
CA LEU A 327 -2.22 34.50 11.68
C LEU A 327 -2.30 33.90 13.08
N ASP A 328 -2.38 34.74 14.10
CA ASP A 328 -2.71 34.30 15.46
C ASP A 328 -4.11 33.66 15.47
N ALA A 329 -4.22 32.40 15.91
CA ALA A 329 -5.49 31.68 15.87
C ALA A 329 -6.52 32.18 16.91
N THR A 330 -6.08 32.95 17.91
CA THR A 330 -6.93 33.51 18.97
C THR A 330 -7.29 34.95 18.66
N THR A 331 -6.33 35.82 18.38
CA THR A 331 -6.59 37.24 18.10
C THR A 331 -6.99 37.49 16.65
N GLY A 332 -6.63 36.58 15.74
CA GLY A 332 -6.77 36.77 14.30
C GLY A 332 -5.87 37.86 13.75
N GLN A 333 -4.80 38.26 14.43
CA GLN A 333 -3.88 39.26 13.90
C GLN A 333 -2.82 38.59 13.03
N SER A 334 -2.46 39.24 11.90
CA SER A 334 -1.33 38.81 11.09
C SER A 334 -0.05 39.00 11.90
N ILE A 335 0.80 37.97 11.92
CA ILE A 335 2.07 37.97 12.63
C ILE A 335 3.18 37.69 11.63
N ASP A 336 4.29 38.38 11.84
CA ASP A 336 5.51 38.17 11.10
C ASP A 336 6.04 36.73 11.32
N SER A 337 5.93 35.91 10.28
CA SER A 337 6.33 34.50 10.27
C SER A 337 7.82 34.30 10.56
N ASP A 338 8.68 35.30 10.26
CA ASP A 338 10.12 35.25 10.53
C ASP A 338 10.44 35.13 12.04
N LYS A 339 9.51 35.57 12.90
CA LYS A 339 9.66 35.45 14.35
C LYS A 339 9.41 34.03 14.86
N LEU A 340 8.73 33.20 14.08
CA LEU A 340 8.37 31.83 14.44
C LEU A 340 9.37 30.83 13.87
N PHE A 341 9.76 31.01 12.61
CA PHE A 341 10.71 30.15 11.93
C PHE A 341 11.37 30.86 10.75
N ALA A 342 12.56 30.40 10.40
CA ALA A 342 13.28 30.91 9.24
C ALA A 342 12.44 30.73 7.97
N GLN A 343 12.09 31.84 7.32
CA GLN A 343 11.44 31.80 6.03
C GLN A 343 12.37 31.19 4.98
N ARG A 344 11.77 30.53 4.00
CA ARG A 344 12.47 30.02 2.83
C ARG A 344 11.76 30.45 1.57
N SER A 345 12.54 30.61 0.51
CA SER A 345 11.99 30.81 -0.82
C SER A 345 11.28 29.54 -1.29
N ILE A 346 10.01 29.64 -1.65
CA ILE A 346 9.26 28.55 -2.28
C ILE A 346 9.31 28.75 -3.79
N TYR A 347 9.80 27.73 -4.50
CA TYR A 347 9.95 27.73 -5.95
C TYR A 347 8.82 26.95 -6.63
N TYR A 348 8.57 27.23 -7.92
CA TYR A 348 7.58 26.49 -8.72
C TYR A 348 7.75 24.97 -8.60
N GLY A 349 6.65 24.26 -8.39
CA GLY A 349 6.58 22.80 -8.38
C GLY A 349 6.68 22.13 -7.00
N GLU A 350 6.91 22.88 -5.92
CA GLU A 350 6.98 22.33 -4.55
C GLU A 350 5.62 22.17 -3.85
N GLY A 351 4.51 22.54 -4.50
CA GLY A 351 3.13 22.53 -3.95
C GLY A 351 2.06 22.16 -4.99
N GLY A 352 2.19 20.98 -5.60
CA GLY A 352 1.14 20.31 -6.39
C GLY A 352 0.74 20.89 -7.76
N LEU A 353 0.91 22.19 -8.03
CA LEU A 353 0.33 22.81 -9.24
C LEU A 353 1.04 22.44 -10.56
N PHE A 354 2.26 21.89 -10.49
CA PHE A 354 3.03 21.41 -11.65
C PHE A 354 3.82 20.15 -11.30
N SER A 355 3.14 19.09 -10.85
CA SER A 355 3.74 17.79 -10.48
C SER A 355 4.60 17.14 -11.58
N GLN A 356 4.64 17.71 -12.79
CA GLN A 356 5.33 17.15 -13.96
C GLN A 356 6.36 18.09 -14.60
N THR A 357 6.47 19.35 -14.17
CA THR A 357 7.34 20.34 -14.83
C THR A 357 8.71 20.37 -14.17
N TRP A 358 9.76 20.30 -14.98
CA TRP A 358 11.14 20.48 -14.56
C TRP A 358 11.57 21.92 -14.79
N SER A 359 12.63 22.36 -14.12
CA SER A 359 13.27 23.64 -14.45
C SER A 359 14.76 23.48 -14.59
N ALA A 360 15.39 24.42 -15.27
CA ALA A 360 16.80 24.40 -15.52
C ALA A 360 17.39 25.80 -15.67
N TYR A 361 18.69 25.90 -15.51
CA TYR A 361 19.44 27.10 -15.83
C TYR A 361 20.85 26.74 -16.33
N PRO A 362 21.43 27.51 -17.25
CA PRO A 362 22.80 27.29 -17.69
C PRO A 362 23.77 27.59 -16.54
N THR A 363 24.72 26.70 -16.31
CA THR A 363 25.68 26.78 -15.19
C THR A 363 26.64 27.97 -15.28
N ASN A 364 26.83 28.53 -16.48
CA ASN A 364 27.70 29.68 -16.75
C ASN A 364 27.01 31.04 -16.56
N ARG A 365 25.75 31.08 -16.08
CA ARG A 365 25.02 32.34 -15.89
C ARG A 365 25.71 33.22 -14.85
N GLN A 366 25.93 34.49 -15.20
CA GLN A 366 26.50 35.50 -14.29
C GLN A 366 25.43 36.42 -13.68
N THR A 367 24.26 36.52 -14.32
CA THR A 367 23.13 37.36 -13.90
C THR A 367 21.89 36.49 -13.68
N SER A 368 21.04 36.94 -12.76
CA SER A 368 19.81 36.23 -12.44
C SER A 368 18.68 36.69 -13.34
N ALA A 369 17.93 35.73 -13.87
CA ALA A 369 16.64 35.93 -14.51
C ALA A 369 15.45 35.67 -13.56
N GLU A 370 15.72 35.32 -12.30
CA GLU A 370 14.70 35.05 -11.28
C GLU A 370 14.09 36.35 -10.75
N LEU A 371 12.88 36.28 -10.19
CA LEU A 371 12.25 37.44 -9.58
C LEU A 371 13.13 38.02 -8.46
N ASN A 372 13.16 39.36 -8.38
CA ASN A 372 13.96 40.13 -7.42
C ASN A 372 15.48 39.90 -7.52
N GLY A 373 15.98 39.37 -8.64
CA GLY A 373 17.41 39.09 -8.83
C GLY A 373 17.94 37.95 -7.95
N ALA A 374 17.05 37.11 -7.41
CA ALA A 374 17.41 35.97 -6.59
C ALA A 374 18.24 34.94 -7.37
N PHE A 375 19.09 34.17 -6.72
CA PHE A 375 19.74 33.02 -7.36
C PHE A 375 19.44 31.77 -6.55
N TYR A 376 18.91 30.76 -7.22
CA TYR A 376 18.87 29.43 -6.63
C TYR A 376 20.28 29.00 -6.24
N SER A 377 20.47 28.79 -4.94
CA SER A 377 21.72 28.38 -4.29
C SER A 377 21.56 27.08 -3.49
N GLY A 378 20.43 26.40 -3.69
CA GLY A 378 20.17 25.11 -3.06
C GLY A 378 21.02 24.00 -3.67
N THR A 379 21.08 22.87 -2.96
CA THR A 379 21.83 21.68 -3.38
C THR A 379 20.99 20.69 -4.20
N GLY A 380 19.73 21.03 -4.51
CA GLY A 380 18.85 20.16 -5.28
C GLY A 380 19.15 20.25 -6.78
N GLY A 381 18.79 19.21 -7.54
CA GLY A 381 19.03 19.13 -8.99
C GLY A 381 20.35 18.45 -9.36
N ILE A 382 20.60 18.34 -10.67
CA ILE A 382 21.82 17.74 -11.24
C ILE A 382 22.33 18.58 -12.41
N ASP A 383 23.65 18.67 -12.56
CA ASP A 383 24.26 19.29 -13.74
C ASP A 383 24.30 18.28 -14.88
N VAL A 384 23.74 18.65 -16.03
CA VAL A 384 23.69 17.82 -17.23
C VAL A 384 24.50 18.49 -18.33
N SER A 385 25.60 17.86 -18.73
CA SER A 385 26.45 18.35 -19.82
C SER A 385 25.96 17.86 -21.20
N PRO A 386 26.23 18.60 -22.28
CA PRO A 386 26.08 18.11 -23.65
C PRO A 386 26.85 16.79 -23.87
N PRO A 387 26.31 15.82 -24.65
CA PRO A 387 25.06 15.84 -25.39
C PRO A 387 23.82 15.40 -24.58
N LEU A 388 23.99 14.98 -23.31
CA LEU A 388 22.89 14.49 -22.49
C LEU A 388 21.83 15.57 -22.24
N SER A 389 22.25 16.83 -22.12
CA SER A 389 21.32 17.97 -22.01
C SER A 389 20.43 18.11 -23.25
N TRP A 390 20.93 17.78 -24.44
CA TRP A 390 20.17 17.82 -25.70
C TRP A 390 19.13 16.69 -25.78
N ILE A 391 19.46 15.53 -25.22
CA ILE A 391 18.53 14.39 -25.12
C ILE A 391 17.43 14.69 -24.11
N PHE A 392 17.81 15.34 -23.00
CA PHE A 392 16.86 15.76 -21.96
C PHE A 392 15.87 16.81 -22.49
N GLU A 393 16.36 17.85 -23.17
CA GLU A 393 15.55 18.90 -23.79
C GLU A 393 16.21 19.39 -25.09
N PRO A 394 15.63 19.10 -26.27
CA PRO A 394 16.20 19.46 -27.56
C PRO A 394 16.47 20.96 -27.77
N ASN A 395 15.71 21.85 -27.10
CA ASN A 395 15.94 23.29 -27.18
C ASN A 395 17.37 23.67 -26.72
N PHE A 396 17.98 22.89 -25.83
CA PHE A 396 19.35 23.14 -25.35
C PHE A 396 20.42 22.88 -26.41
N LEU A 397 20.13 22.08 -27.44
CA LEU A 397 21.05 21.90 -28.57
C LEU A 397 21.33 23.23 -29.28
N LEU A 398 20.30 24.07 -29.44
CA LEU A 398 20.41 25.34 -30.17
C LEU A 398 20.76 26.52 -29.25
N SER A 399 20.23 26.52 -28.03
CA SER A 399 20.39 27.65 -27.09
C SER A 399 21.65 27.55 -26.21
N TYR A 400 22.03 26.35 -25.80
CA TYR A 400 23.17 26.08 -24.91
C TYR A 400 24.03 24.91 -25.43
N PRO A 401 24.55 25.00 -26.68
CA PRO A 401 25.22 23.87 -27.34
C PRO A 401 26.47 23.39 -26.60
N ALA A 402 27.20 24.29 -25.94
CA ALA A 402 28.48 23.99 -25.29
C ALA A 402 28.42 24.03 -23.74
N ASP A 403 27.31 24.49 -23.18
CA ASP A 403 27.19 24.77 -21.75
C ASP A 403 26.48 23.63 -21.02
N SER A 404 26.94 23.35 -19.80
CA SER A 404 26.20 22.45 -18.91
C SER A 404 24.99 23.16 -18.34
N VAL A 405 23.88 22.43 -18.23
CA VAL A 405 22.61 22.95 -17.74
C VAL A 405 22.28 22.26 -16.42
N HIS A 406 22.08 23.05 -15.37
CA HIS A 406 21.60 22.55 -14.09
C HIS A 406 20.11 22.29 -14.17
N VAL A 407 19.67 21.06 -13.89
CA VAL A 407 18.28 20.60 -14.05
C VAL A 407 17.71 20.16 -12.70
N MET A 408 16.51 20.65 -12.39
CA MET A 408 15.69 20.23 -11.27
C MET A 408 14.42 19.55 -11.75
N ARG A 409 14.26 18.28 -11.40
CA ARG A 409 13.06 17.47 -11.66
C ARG A 409 12.52 16.91 -10.34
N TYR A 410 11.27 16.45 -10.35
CA TYR A 410 10.56 15.93 -9.17
C TYR A 410 10.58 16.98 -8.07
N LYS A 411 9.97 18.14 -8.33
CA LYS A 411 9.94 19.21 -7.33
C LYS A 411 8.86 19.00 -6.28
N ASP A 412 7.83 18.28 -6.66
CA ASP A 412 6.74 17.87 -5.80
C ASP A 412 7.22 16.90 -4.73
N VAL A 413 6.81 17.14 -3.48
CA VAL A 413 7.26 16.38 -2.31
C VAL A 413 6.87 14.91 -2.43
N ASN A 414 5.64 14.61 -2.84
CA ASN A 414 5.17 13.23 -3.01
C ASN A 414 5.96 12.52 -4.12
N SER A 415 6.19 13.19 -5.25
CA SER A 415 6.97 12.65 -6.36
C SER A 415 8.43 12.35 -5.97
N ARG A 416 9.05 13.19 -5.14
CA ARG A 416 10.39 12.92 -4.58
C ARG A 416 10.37 11.69 -3.68
N MET A 417 9.38 11.59 -2.80
CA MET A 417 9.28 10.48 -1.87
C MET A 417 8.97 9.16 -2.56
N GLU A 418 8.11 9.16 -3.58
CA GLU A 418 7.89 7.98 -4.43
C GLU A 418 9.16 7.54 -5.15
N THR A 419 10.01 8.48 -5.58
CA THR A 419 11.27 8.15 -6.24
C THR A 419 12.32 7.62 -5.26
N LEU A 420 12.46 8.26 -4.09
CA LEU A 420 13.48 7.92 -3.09
C LEU A 420 13.10 6.69 -2.26
N TYR A 421 11.82 6.55 -1.96
CA TYR A 421 11.27 5.51 -1.09
C TYR A 421 9.99 4.92 -1.73
N PRO A 422 10.12 4.20 -2.86
CA PRO A 422 9.00 3.66 -3.65
C PRO A 422 8.18 2.57 -2.94
N TYR A 423 8.52 2.24 -1.71
CA TYR A 423 7.95 1.12 -0.95
C TYR A 423 6.82 1.53 -0.01
N PHE A 424 6.66 2.83 0.23
CA PHE A 424 5.58 3.36 1.05
C PHE A 424 4.41 3.83 0.18
N LEU A 425 3.24 3.88 0.80
CA LEU A 425 2.02 4.37 0.19
C LEU A 425 1.95 5.89 0.36
N TYR A 426 1.93 6.61 -0.76
CA TYR A 426 1.74 8.08 -0.80
C TYR A 426 0.38 8.50 -1.36
N ASN A 427 -0.39 7.54 -1.88
CA ASN A 427 -1.78 7.75 -2.28
C ASN A 427 -2.64 6.66 -1.65
N MET A 428 -3.66 7.08 -0.91
CA MET A 428 -4.63 6.20 -0.27
C MET A 428 -6.03 6.66 -0.66
N PHE A 429 -6.86 5.73 -1.15
CA PHE A 429 -8.25 6.00 -1.54
C PHE A 429 -8.41 7.14 -2.57
N GLY A 430 -7.42 7.32 -3.45
CA GLY A 430 -7.42 8.36 -4.49
C GLY A 430 -6.97 9.73 -3.99
N GLN A 431 -6.52 9.84 -2.73
CA GLN A 431 -6.00 11.07 -2.14
C GLN A 431 -4.53 10.91 -1.79
N ASN A 432 -3.74 11.95 -2.02
CA ASN A 432 -2.35 11.96 -1.60
C ASN A 432 -2.28 12.06 -0.08
N VAL A 433 -1.28 11.38 0.48
CA VAL A 433 -0.94 11.45 1.89
C VAL A 433 -0.50 12.87 2.22
N ASP A 434 -1.10 13.40 3.28
CA ASP A 434 -0.82 14.76 3.75
C ASP A 434 0.59 14.87 4.34
N PHE A 435 1.20 16.04 4.21
CA PHE A 435 2.54 16.31 4.72
C PHE A 435 2.64 17.71 5.32
N TYR A 436 3.32 17.82 6.45
CA TYR A 436 3.30 19.04 7.26
C TYR A 436 4.65 19.75 7.24
N PRO A 437 4.69 21.09 7.12
CA PRO A 437 5.91 21.84 7.36
C PRO A 437 6.23 21.83 8.85
N VAL A 438 7.44 21.41 9.21
CA VAL A 438 7.93 21.41 10.60
C VAL A 438 9.28 22.12 10.67
N THR A 439 9.65 22.64 11.84
CA THR A 439 10.92 23.36 12.03
C THR A 439 11.62 22.92 13.30
N ASP A 440 12.95 22.94 13.27
CA ASP A 440 13.80 22.81 14.45
C ASP A 440 14.22 24.19 15.03
N GLY A 441 13.64 25.28 14.51
CA GLY A 441 13.99 26.67 14.84
C GLY A 441 15.13 27.26 14.01
N LYS A 442 15.79 26.46 13.15
CA LYS A 442 16.83 26.92 12.23
C LYS A 442 16.53 26.60 10.77
N LYS A 443 15.91 25.44 10.53
CA LYS A 443 15.53 24.94 9.21
C LYS A 443 14.08 24.50 9.23
N THR A 444 13.50 24.46 8.03
CA THR A 444 12.14 23.96 7.79
C THR A 444 12.24 22.66 6.99
N TYR A 445 11.49 21.66 7.44
CA TYR A 445 11.44 20.30 6.92
C TYR A 445 10.01 19.95 6.53
N TRP A 446 9.86 18.92 5.70
CA TRP A 446 8.58 18.30 5.44
C TRP A 446 8.48 17.02 6.28
N LEU A 447 7.47 16.94 7.14
CA LEU A 447 7.10 15.74 7.85
C LEU A 447 6.11 14.95 6.99
N ILE A 448 6.52 13.77 6.56
CA ILE A 448 5.73 12.91 5.68
C ILE A 448 5.55 11.58 6.39
N PRO A 449 4.31 11.11 6.60
CA PRO A 449 4.10 9.81 7.21
C PRO A 449 4.45 8.71 6.21
N LEU A 450 5.24 7.74 6.66
CA LEU A 450 5.61 6.56 5.88
C LEU A 450 4.63 5.45 6.21
N ILE A 451 3.77 5.13 5.24
CA ILE A 451 2.67 4.18 5.43
C ILE A 451 2.95 2.92 4.65
N VAL A 452 2.73 1.77 5.28
CA VAL A 452 2.81 0.44 4.66
C VAL A 452 1.45 -0.22 4.78
N GLY A 453 0.95 -0.77 3.68
CA GLY A 453 -0.22 -1.64 3.67
C GLY A 453 0.19 -3.11 3.69
N PHE A 454 -0.43 -3.89 4.58
CA PHE A 454 -0.29 -5.33 4.59
C PHE A 454 -1.59 -5.97 4.11
N ASP A 455 -1.49 -6.91 3.18
CA ASP A 455 -2.62 -7.72 2.76
C ASP A 455 -2.90 -8.79 3.84
N THR A 456 -4.11 -8.75 4.40
CA THR A 456 -4.55 -9.68 5.44
C THR A 456 -5.34 -10.86 4.90
N HIS A 457 -5.53 -11.01 3.58
CA HIS A 457 -6.36 -12.09 3.01
C HIS A 457 -5.90 -13.51 3.42
N SER A 458 -4.60 -13.67 3.74
CA SER A 458 -4.00 -14.92 4.23
C SER A 458 -4.11 -15.12 5.75
N VAL A 459 -4.69 -14.16 6.48
CA VAL A 459 -4.86 -14.18 7.94
C VAL A 459 -6.26 -14.71 8.27
N PRO A 460 -6.41 -15.83 8.98
CA PRO A 460 -7.73 -16.32 9.35
C PRO A 460 -8.55 -15.33 10.18
N TRP A 461 -9.82 -15.21 9.86
CA TRP A 461 -10.77 -14.32 10.53
C TRP A 461 -10.42 -12.82 10.48
N SER A 462 -9.55 -12.40 9.55
CA SER A 462 -9.30 -10.97 9.28
C SER A 462 -10.43 -10.32 8.49
#